data_AF-A0A7C1ZSA8-F1
#
_entry.id   AF-A0A7C1ZSA8-F1
#
_cell.length_a   1.000
_cell.length_b   1.000
_cell.length_c   1.000
_cell.angle_alpha   90.00
_cell.angle_beta   90.00
_cell.angle_gamma   90.00
#
_symmetry.space_group_name_H-M   'P 1'
#
loop_
_entity.id
_entity.type
_entity.pdbx_description
1 polymer ?
#
loop_
_entity_poly.entity_id
_entity_poly.type
_entity_poly.pdbx_seq_one_letter_code
_entity_poly.pdbx_strand_id
1 'polypeptide(L)'
;AQNREEAEKVSCEVYLDTLSWKLLFKATNQKAPMPKEAPSLKWAYYAISKLGGWHDSKRTGRVGTKAMWDGWVKLVFLVESYAFMKELDL
;
A
#
# COMPACT_ATOMS: atom_id res chain seq x y z
N ALA A 1 15.34 4.79 6.31
CA ALA A 1 15.98 4.39 5.05
C ALA A 1 16.77 5.59 4.53
N GLN A 2 17.89 5.36 3.84
CA GLN A 2 18.78 6.42 3.36
C GLN A 2 18.06 7.46 2.47
N ASN A 3 17.00 7.08 1.75
CA ASN A 3 16.35 7.93 0.74
C ASN A 3 14.91 8.32 1.11
N ARG A 4 14.64 8.63 2.38
CA ARG A 4 13.27 8.88 2.87
C ARG A 4 12.61 10.12 2.27
N GLU A 5 13.37 11.20 2.09
CA GLU A 5 12.88 12.47 1.53
C GLU A 5 12.62 12.38 0.03
N GLU A 6 13.47 11.67 -0.70
CA GLU A 6 13.29 11.42 -2.12
C GLU A 6 12.01 10.61 -2.39
N ALA A 7 11.78 9.57 -1.58
CA ALA A 7 10.57 8.74 -1.68
C ALA A 7 9.26 9.51 -1.40
N GLU A 8 9.29 10.70 -0.81
CA GLU A 8 8.10 11.55 -0.69
C GLU A 8 7.72 12.22 -2.01
N LYS A 9 8.70 12.48 -2.87
CA LYS A 9 8.51 13.19 -4.14
C LYS A 9 8.23 12.25 -5.31
N VAL A 10 8.52 10.97 -5.14
CA VAL A 10 8.28 9.93 -6.14
C VAL A 10 6.86 9.39 -5.98
N SER A 11 6.07 9.33 -7.06
CA SER A 11 4.76 8.67 -7.09
C SER A 11 4.91 7.17 -6.80
N CYS A 12 3.96 6.56 -6.09
CA CYS A 12 3.96 5.10 -5.89
C CYS A 12 3.73 4.31 -7.18
N GLU A 13 3.32 4.97 -8.27
CA GLU A 13 3.09 4.36 -9.58
C GLU A 13 4.33 3.76 -10.23
N VAL A 14 5.52 4.11 -9.72
CA VAL A 14 6.77 3.45 -10.13
C VAL A 14 6.79 1.95 -9.77
N TYR A 15 5.95 1.50 -8.82
CA TYR A 15 5.84 0.08 -8.44
C TYR A 15 4.40 -0.45 -8.35
N LEU A 16 3.38 0.41 -8.20
CA LEU A 16 1.99 0.01 -8.06
C LEU A 16 1.14 0.57 -9.20
N ASP A 17 0.43 -0.28 -9.93
CA ASP A 17 -0.53 0.22 -10.90
C ASP A 17 -1.73 0.94 -10.23
N THR A 18 -2.54 1.61 -11.06
CA THR A 18 -3.68 2.40 -10.60
C THR A 18 -4.67 1.61 -9.74
N LEU A 19 -4.87 0.33 -10.07
CA LEU A 19 -5.79 -0.52 -9.32
C LEU A 19 -5.19 -0.86 -7.94
N SER A 20 -3.94 -1.28 -7.92
CA SER A 20 -3.23 -1.73 -6.72
C SER A 20 -3.15 -0.64 -5.67
N TRP A 21 -2.73 0.58 -6.04
CA TRP A 21 -2.63 1.65 -5.05
C TRP A 21 -4.00 2.11 -4.56
N LYS A 22 -5.04 2.08 -5.39
CA LYS A 22 -6.42 2.41 -4.98
C LYS A 22 -7.01 1.38 -4.01
N LEU A 23 -6.80 0.09 -4.28
CA LEU A 23 -7.19 -1.00 -3.38
C LEU A 23 -6.43 -0.93 -2.07
N LEU A 24 -5.12 -0.70 -2.12
CA LEU A 24 -4.29 -0.46 -0.95
C LEU A 24 -4.84 0.71 -0.12
N PHE A 25 -5.14 1.85 -0.77
CA PHE A 25 -5.69 3.02 -0.10
C PHE A 25 -7.03 2.70 0.59
N LYS A 26 -7.95 2.01 -0.08
CA LYS A 26 -9.22 1.61 0.54
C LYS A 26 -9.03 0.65 1.71
N ALA A 27 -8.11 -0.31 1.60
CA ALA A 27 -7.81 -1.27 2.65
C ALA A 27 -7.18 -0.60 3.89
N THR A 28 -6.34 0.41 3.72
CA THR A 28 -5.63 1.08 4.82
C THR A 28 -6.32 2.34 5.34
N ASN A 29 -7.22 2.95 4.56
CA ASN A 29 -7.85 4.24 4.84
C ASN A 29 -9.37 4.20 4.61
N GLN A 30 -10.07 3.28 5.26
CA GLN A 30 -11.50 3.01 5.05
C GLN A 30 -12.42 4.24 5.09
N LYS A 31 -12.11 5.22 5.96
CA LYS A 31 -12.92 6.44 6.16
C LYS A 31 -12.45 7.63 5.32
N ALA A 32 -11.30 7.55 4.67
CA ALA A 32 -10.76 8.68 3.91
C ALA A 32 -11.36 8.73 2.50
N PRO A 33 -11.60 9.94 1.95
CA PRO A 33 -11.93 10.07 0.54
C PRO A 33 -10.77 9.55 -0.33
N MET A 34 -11.11 8.99 -1.49
CA MET A 34 -10.11 8.54 -2.47
C MET A 34 -9.29 9.76 -2.94
N PRO A 35 -7.96 9.71 -2.94
CA PRO A 35 -7.15 10.80 -3.46
C PRO A 35 -7.33 10.91 -4.97
N LYS A 36 -7.20 12.14 -5.48
CA LYS A 36 -7.29 12.43 -6.93
C LYS A 36 -6.06 11.95 -7.69
N GLU A 37 -4.91 11.96 -7.03
CA GLU A 37 -3.61 11.60 -7.59
C GLU A 37 -3.00 10.46 -6.78
N ALA A 38 -2.09 9.72 -7.41
CA ALA A 38 -1.39 8.64 -6.75
C ALA A 38 -0.56 9.17 -5.56
N PRO A 39 -0.63 8.54 -4.38
CA PRO A 39 0.21 8.94 -3.26
C PRO A 39 1.69 8.65 -3.52
N SER A 40 2.56 9.12 -2.63
CA SER A 40 4.01 8.93 -2.74
C SER A 40 4.47 7.50 -2.51
N LEU A 41 5.67 7.17 -2.99
CA LEU A 41 6.35 5.91 -2.72
C LEU A 41 6.56 5.67 -1.23
N LYS A 42 6.88 6.74 -0.47
CA LYS A 42 6.95 6.68 1.00
C LYS A 42 5.61 6.26 1.59
N TRP A 43 4.49 6.79 1.09
CA TRP A 43 3.17 6.35 1.54
C TRP A 43 2.96 4.87 1.26
N ALA A 44 3.24 4.41 0.03
CA ALA A 44 3.03 3.01 -0.36
C ALA A 44 3.84 2.05 0.53
N TYR A 45 5.11 2.38 0.79
CA TYR A 45 5.97 1.62 1.68
C TYR A 45 5.32 1.41 3.07
N TYR A 46 4.79 2.46 3.68
CA TYR A 46 4.13 2.35 4.98
C TYR A 46 2.74 1.72 4.90
N ALA A 47 1.97 2.00 3.85
CA ALA A 47 0.63 1.48 3.67
C ALA A 47 0.64 -0.06 3.51
N ILE A 48 1.53 -0.59 2.67
CA ILE A 48 1.73 -2.04 2.51
C ILE A 48 2.10 -2.65 3.87
N SER A 49 3.07 -2.04 4.55
CA SER A 49 3.53 -2.52 5.86
C SER A 49 2.42 -2.54 6.92
N LYS A 50 1.55 -1.51 6.94
CA LYS A 50 0.39 -1.45 7.83
C LYS A 50 -0.64 -2.52 7.51
N LEU A 51 -0.87 -2.81 6.22
CA LEU A 51 -1.70 -3.94 5.79
C LEU A 51 -1.13 -5.28 6.30
N GLY A 52 0.20 -5.39 6.38
CA GLY A 52 0.94 -6.48 7.02
C GLY A 52 0.98 -6.47 8.54
N GLY A 53 0.31 -5.54 9.22
CA GLY A 53 0.26 -5.46 10.69
C GLY A 53 1.43 -4.68 11.34
N TRP A 54 2.15 -3.85 10.59
CA TRP A 54 3.18 -2.97 11.16
C TRP A 54 2.57 -1.72 11.80
N HIS A 55 2.95 -1.44 13.05
CA HIS A 55 2.40 -0.32 13.84
C HIS A 55 3.44 0.73 14.27
N ASP A 56 4.71 0.59 13.89
CA ASP A 56 5.82 1.43 14.37
C ASP A 56 5.92 1.55 15.90
N SER A 57 5.69 0.45 16.63
CA SER A 57 5.64 0.48 18.11
C SER A 57 6.93 0.97 18.77
N LYS A 58 8.06 0.89 18.08
CA LYS A 58 9.37 1.40 18.51
C LYS A 58 9.75 2.75 17.91
N ARG A 59 8.87 3.36 17.12
CA ARG A 59 9.03 4.71 16.52
C ARG A 59 10.34 4.88 15.74
N THR A 60 10.81 3.80 15.11
CA THR A 60 12.04 3.87 14.30
C THR A 60 11.72 4.26 12.86
N GLY A 61 10.45 4.14 12.44
CA GLY A 61 10.03 4.34 11.06
C GLY A 61 10.61 3.30 10.09
N ARG A 62 11.26 2.24 10.60
CA ARG A 62 11.85 1.14 9.84
C ARG A 62 10.90 -0.05 9.87
N VAL A 63 10.58 -0.58 8.70
CA VAL A 63 9.70 -1.73 8.56
C VAL A 63 10.58 -2.97 8.43
N GLY A 64 10.27 -4.02 9.18
CA GLY A 64 10.91 -5.32 9.00
C GLY A 64 10.38 -6.04 7.76
N THR A 65 11.25 -6.78 7.08
CA THR A 65 10.94 -7.47 5.81
C THR A 65 9.71 -8.38 5.91
N LYS A 66 9.50 -9.03 7.06
CA LYS A 66 8.31 -9.87 7.29
C LYS A 66 7.01 -9.08 7.16
N ALA A 67 6.88 -7.94 7.84
CA ALA A 67 5.66 -7.15 7.80
C ALA A 67 5.42 -6.54 6.41
N MET A 68 6.50 -6.17 5.71
CA MET A 68 6.41 -5.73 4.32
C MET A 68 5.89 -6.85 3.42
N TRP A 69 6.46 -8.06 3.53
CA TRP A 69 6.05 -9.22 2.74
C TRP A 69 4.61 -9.65 3.03
N ASP A 70 4.23 -9.75 4.30
CA ASP A 70 2.87 -10.10 4.71
C ASP A 70 1.85 -9.08 4.16
N GLY A 71 2.22 -7.80 4.14
CA GLY A 71 1.42 -6.74 3.55
C GLY A 71 1.31 -6.86 2.03
N TRP A 72 2.42 -7.16 1.36
CA TRP A 72 2.47 -7.35 -0.09
C TRP A 72 1.58 -8.50 -0.54
N VAL A 73 1.69 -9.66 0.12
CA VAL A 73 0.86 -10.85 -0.18
C VAL A 73 -0.63 -10.52 -0.03
N LYS A 74 -1.02 -9.80 1.03
CA LYS A 74 -2.41 -9.36 1.20
C LYS A 74 -2.88 -8.41 0.09
N LEU A 75 -2.02 -7.50 -0.37
CA LEU A 75 -2.35 -6.59 -1.46
C LEU A 75 -2.56 -7.35 -2.77
N VAL A 76 -1.68 -8.31 -3.09
CA VAL A 76 -1.83 -9.17 -4.29
C VAL A 76 -3.17 -9.92 -4.23
N PHE A 77 -3.49 -10.55 -3.11
CA PHE A 77 -4.78 -11.23 -2.94
C PHE A 77 -5.98 -10.29 -3.10
N LEU A 78 -5.90 -9.04 -2.63
CA LEU A 78 -6.96 -8.05 -2.83
C LEU A 78 -7.15 -7.69 -4.31
N VAL A 79 -6.05 -7.53 -5.05
CA VAL A 79 -6.06 -7.25 -6.49
C VAL A 79 -6.67 -8.41 -7.28
N GLU A 80 -6.22 -9.64 -7.01
CA GLU A 80 -6.76 -10.85 -7.64
C GLU A 80 -8.24 -11.03 -7.32
N SER A 81 -8.62 -10.86 -6.05
CA SER A 81 -10.02 -10.97 -5.62
C SER A 81 -10.91 -9.94 -6.31
N TYR A 82 -10.42 -8.70 -6.50
CA TYR A 82 -11.16 -7.69 -7.25
C TYR A 82 -11.35 -8.11 -8.72
N ALA A 83 -10.33 -8.69 -9.35
CA ALA A 83 -10.43 -9.19 -10.72
C ALA A 83 -11.47 -10.31 -10.83
N PHE A 84 -11.45 -11.28 -9.90
CA PHE A 84 -12.43 -12.37 -9.86
C PHE A 84 -13.86 -11.86 -9.62
N MET A 85 -14.07 -10.95 -8.67
CA MET A 85 -15.41 -10.38 -8.43
C MET A 85 -15.94 -9.66 -9.67
N LYS A 86 -15.08 -8.89 -10.36
CA LYS A 86 -15.45 -8.22 -11.60
C LYS A 86 -15.82 -9.19 -12.73
N GLU A 87 -15.12 -10.33 -12.83
CA GLU A 87 -15.43 -11.37 -13.81
C GLU A 87 -16.75 -12.09 -13.50
N LEU A 88 -17.08 -12.23 -12.21
CA LEU A 88 -18.32 -12.86 -11.73
C LEU A 88 -19.51 -11.89 -11.66
N ASP A 89 -19.36 -10.65 -12.13
CA ASP A 89 -20.35 -9.55 -12.00
C ASP A 89 -20.85 -9.35 -10.54
N LEU A 90 -19.94 -9.49 -9.56
CA LEU A 90 -20.19 -9.28 -8.12
C LEU A 90 -19.74 -7.90 -7.62
#